data_AF-A0A8T5JHY6-F1
#
_entry.id   AF-A0A8T5JHY6-F1
#
_cell.length_a   1.000
_cell.length_b   1.000
_cell.length_c   1.000
_cell.angle_alpha   90.00
_cell.angle_beta   90.00
_cell.angle_gamma   90.00
#
_symmetry.space_group_name_H-M   'P 1'
#
loop_
_entity.id
_entity.type
_entity.pdbx_description
1 polymer ?
#
loop_
_entity_poly.entity_id
_entity_poly.type
_entity_poly.pdbx_seq_one_letter_code
_entity_poly.pdbx_strand_id
1 'polypeptide(L)'
;MSEDLKFPNAIAVNRNLIAMLIDALVDEGAISPATRDRIIENTLGAIVPYPDELVMNTADDFVSGIFQKGRDMGLMGTASIPSPPMKPVCPSCGVNITPGHKFCTSCGAHL
;
A
#
# COMPACT_ATOMS: atom_id res chain seq x y z
N MET A 1 -31.43 -13.77 7.65
CA MET A 1 -30.20 -13.76 6.85
C MET A 1 -29.14 -13.07 7.68
N SER A 2 -28.50 -13.84 8.55
CA SER A 2 -27.42 -13.39 9.43
C SER A 2 -26.12 -13.75 8.74
N GLU A 3 -25.55 -12.80 8.01
CA GLU A 3 -24.23 -12.98 7.41
C GLU A 3 -23.19 -12.80 8.52
N ASP A 4 -22.61 -13.92 8.93
CA ASP A 4 -21.41 -14.01 9.76
C ASP A 4 -20.26 -13.29 9.05
N LEU A 5 -20.16 -11.99 9.27
CA LEU A 5 -19.11 -11.16 8.74
C LEU A 5 -17.86 -11.26 9.62
N LYS A 6 -17.16 -12.40 9.54
CA LYS A 6 -15.84 -12.56 10.18
C LYS A 6 -14.77 -11.90 9.30
N PHE A 7 -14.53 -10.60 9.50
CA PHE A 7 -13.46 -9.89 8.80
C PHE A 7 -12.36 -9.38 9.75
N PRO A 8 -11.15 -9.95 9.71
CA PRO A 8 -10.00 -9.42 10.46
C PRO A 8 -9.49 -8.05 9.93
N ASN A 9 -9.97 -7.57 8.78
CA ASN A 9 -9.58 -6.29 8.18
C ASN A 9 -10.55 -5.12 8.44
N ALA A 10 -11.68 -5.36 9.11
CA ALA A 10 -12.65 -4.30 9.40
C ALA A 10 -12.15 -3.32 10.47
N ILE A 11 -11.18 -3.72 11.31
CA ILE A 11 -10.75 -2.96 12.50
C ILE A 11 -10.09 -1.61 12.12
N ALA A 12 -9.23 -1.59 11.10
CA ALA A 12 -8.55 -0.36 10.66
C ALA A 12 -9.50 0.62 9.97
N VAL A 13 -10.42 0.11 9.14
CA VAL A 13 -11.47 0.93 8.49
C VAL A 13 -12.47 1.46 9.53
N ASN A 14 -12.76 0.68 10.58
CA ASN A 14 -13.62 1.12 11.68
C ASN A 14 -13.00 2.27 12.48
N ARG A 15 -11.70 2.24 12.76
CA ARG A 15 -11.05 3.28 13.59
C ARG A 15 -11.13 4.67 12.96
N ASN A 16 -10.86 4.79 11.66
CA ASN A 16 -10.94 6.07 10.95
C ASN A 16 -12.38 6.56 10.82
N LEU A 17 -13.33 5.66 10.54
CA LEU A 17 -14.75 6.02 10.45
C LEU A 17 -15.30 6.49 11.80
N ILE A 18 -14.92 5.80 12.88
CA ILE A 18 -15.29 6.15 14.25
C ILE A 18 -14.69 7.50 14.65
N ALA A 19 -13.43 7.77 14.30
CA ALA A 19 -12.80 9.06 14.56
C ALA A 19 -13.55 10.21 13.85
N MET A 20 -13.84 10.05 12.55
CA MET A 20 -14.61 11.04 11.78
C MET A 20 -16.01 11.28 12.36
N LEU A 21 -16.70 10.22 12.79
CA LEU A 21 -18.01 10.33 13.41
C LEU A 21 -17.95 11.09 14.75
N ILE A 22 -16.96 10.78 15.59
CA ILE A 22 -16.81 11.43 16.89
C ILE A 22 -16.49 12.92 16.73
N ASP A 23 -15.65 13.29 15.76
CA ASP A 23 -15.38 14.71 15.47
C ASP A 23 -16.62 15.43 14.94
N ALA A 24 -17.42 14.82 14.07
CA ALA A 24 -18.68 15.39 13.61
C ALA A 24 -19.67 15.65 14.77
N LEU A 25 -19.72 14.76 15.77
CA LEU A 25 -20.54 14.95 16.97
C LEU A 25 -20.06 16.11 17.86
N VAL A 26 -18.76 16.40 17.85
CA VAL A 26 -18.21 17.60 18.53
C VAL A 26 -18.60 18.85 17.76
N ASP A 27 -18.48 18.83 16.43
CA ASP A 27 -18.81 19.97 15.56
C ASP A 27 -20.31 20.33 15.61
N GLU A 28 -21.19 19.34 15.72
CA GLU A 28 -22.63 19.53 15.94
C GLU A 28 -22.99 19.94 17.38
N GLY A 29 -22.01 19.98 18.29
CA GLY A 29 -22.21 20.32 19.71
C GLY A 29 -22.93 19.24 20.51
N ALA A 30 -23.10 18.04 19.97
CA ALA A 30 -23.73 16.91 20.64
C ALA A 30 -22.88 16.41 21.82
N ILE A 31 -21.56 16.53 21.75
CA ILE A 31 -20.61 16.23 22.83
C ILE A 31 -19.51 17.29 22.92
N SER A 32 -18.94 17.48 24.11
CA SER A 32 -17.79 18.37 24.29
C SER A 32 -16.47 17.72 23.86
N PRO A 33 -15.44 18.49 23.49
CA PRO A 33 -14.10 17.97 23.20
C PRO A 33 -13.54 17.11 24.35
N ALA A 34 -13.73 17.54 25.59
CA ALA A 34 -13.32 16.77 26.77
C ALA A 34 -14.06 15.42 26.90
N THR A 35 -15.31 15.34 26.41
CA THR A 35 -16.08 14.10 26.39
C THR A 35 -15.58 13.16 25.32
N ARG A 36 -15.25 13.66 24.13
CA ARG A 36 -14.55 12.90 23.08
C ARG A 36 -13.27 12.28 23.63
N ASP A 37 -12.41 13.10 24.24
CA ASP A 37 -11.08 12.67 24.66
C ASP A 37 -11.18 11.54 25.70
N ARG A 38 -12.12 11.66 26.65
CA ARG A 38 -12.43 10.59 27.62
C ARG A 38 -12.98 9.31 26.97
N ILE A 39 -13.83 9.43 25.94
CA ILE A 39 -14.35 8.26 25.21
C ILE A 39 -13.21 7.54 24.49
N ILE A 40 -12.32 8.28 23.82
CA ILE A 40 -11.16 7.73 23.13
C ILE A 40 -10.24 7.02 24.12
N GLU A 41 -9.91 7.66 25.24
CA GLU A 41 -9.02 7.11 26.27
C GLU A 41 -9.58 5.81 26.86
N ASN A 42 -10.87 5.79 27.23
CA ASN A 42 -11.51 4.58 27.76
C ASN A 42 -11.59 3.44 26.73
N THR A 43 -11.80 3.79 25.45
CA THR A 43 -11.89 2.80 24.38
C THR A 43 -10.51 2.22 24.06
N LEU A 44 -9.48 3.06 23.95
CA LEU A 44 -8.11 2.63 23.67
C LEU A 44 -7.46 1.90 24.85
N GLY A 45 -7.74 2.35 26.08
CA GLY A 45 -7.26 1.68 27.30
C GLY A 45 -7.86 0.29 27.51
N ALA A 46 -9.00 -0.02 26.87
CA ALA A 46 -9.64 -1.33 26.89
C ALA A 46 -9.18 -2.25 25.73
N ILE A 47 -8.46 -1.73 24.73
CA ILE A 47 -7.92 -2.51 23.62
C ILE A 47 -6.56 -3.07 24.04
N VAL A 48 -6.54 -4.35 24.40
CA VAL A 48 -5.28 -5.10 24.50
C VAL A 48 -4.80 -5.33 23.08
N PRO A 49 -3.59 -4.87 22.69
CA PRO A 49 -3.08 -5.11 21.35
C PRO A 49 -2.99 -6.62 21.13
N TYR A 50 -3.69 -7.12 20.11
CA TYR A 50 -3.52 -8.51 19.72
C TYR A 50 -2.09 -8.68 19.18
N PRO A 51 -1.37 -9.77 19.52
CA PRO A 51 0.03 -9.94 19.16
C PRO A 51 0.28 -9.94 17.63
N ASP A 52 -0.76 -10.19 16.83
CA ASP A 52 -0.74 -10.17 15.37
C ASP A 52 -1.39 -8.93 14.73
N GLU A 53 -1.71 -7.90 15.54
CA GLU A 53 -2.32 -6.68 15.05
C GLU A 53 -1.27 -5.85 14.31
N LEU A 54 -1.47 -5.69 13.00
CA LEU A 54 -0.59 -4.89 12.17
C LEU A 54 -0.65 -3.44 12.65
N VAL A 55 0.45 -2.98 13.25
CA VAL A 55 0.60 -1.60 13.72
C VAL A 55 0.90 -0.71 12.51
N MET A 56 -0.14 -0.10 11.95
CA MET A 56 -0.06 0.71 10.74
C MET A 56 0.16 2.18 11.07
N ASN A 57 1.36 2.54 11.53
CA ASN A 57 1.69 3.94 11.87
C ASN A 57 2.11 4.77 10.65
N THR A 58 2.53 4.12 9.55
CA THR A 58 2.89 4.77 8.29
C THR A 58 2.42 3.95 7.09
N ALA A 59 2.30 4.60 5.93
CA ALA A 59 2.00 3.93 4.67
C ALA A 59 3.08 2.89 4.31
N ASP A 60 4.35 3.19 4.61
CA ASP A 60 5.47 2.28 4.34
C ASP A 60 5.42 1.02 5.20
N ASP A 61 5.08 1.17 6.50
CA ASP A 61 4.89 0.04 7.41
C ASP A 61 3.70 -0.83 6.95
N PHE A 62 2.63 -0.20 6.49
CA PHE A 62 1.46 -0.89 5.95
C PHE A 62 1.78 -1.71 4.72
N VAL A 63 2.41 -1.10 3.74
CA VAL A 63 2.81 -1.76 2.51
C VAL A 63 3.73 -2.95 2.85
N SER A 64 4.76 -2.72 3.66
CA SER A 64 5.72 -3.76 4.06
C SER A 64 5.06 -4.95 4.76
N GLY A 65 4.12 -4.69 5.68
CA GLY A 65 3.39 -5.72 6.41
C GLY A 65 2.49 -6.57 5.50
N ILE A 66 1.79 -5.94 4.55
CA ILE A 66 0.96 -6.66 3.56
C ILE A 66 1.83 -7.56 2.66
N PHE A 67 2.98 -7.06 2.20
CA PHE A 67 3.90 -7.84 1.38
C PHE A 67 4.48 -9.03 2.14
N GLN A 68 4.87 -8.85 3.41
CA GLN A 68 5.35 -9.94 4.25
C GLN A 68 4.28 -11.01 4.46
N LYS A 69 3.06 -10.61 4.85
CA LYS A 69 1.96 -11.56 5.08
C LYS A 69 1.58 -12.32 3.81
N GLY A 70 1.62 -11.67 2.65
CA GLY A 70 1.44 -12.35 1.36
C GLY A 70 2.52 -13.38 1.04
N ARG A 71 3.79 -13.14 1.45
CA ARG A 71 4.87 -14.14 1.35
C ARG A 71 4.63 -15.32 2.28
N ASP A 72 4.30 -15.05 3.53
CA ASP A 72 4.08 -16.09 4.55
C ASP A 72 2.92 -17.02 4.17
N MET A 73 1.90 -16.47 3.50
CA MET A 73 0.75 -17.21 2.99
C MET A 73 1.00 -17.89 1.63
N GLY A 74 2.19 -17.75 1.03
CA GLY A 74 2.49 -18.33 -0.29
C GLY A 74 1.71 -17.69 -1.44
N LEU A 75 1.13 -16.51 -1.24
CA LEU A 75 0.32 -15.78 -2.23
C LEU A 75 1.19 -14.94 -3.18
N MET A 76 2.46 -14.77 -2.85
CA MET A 76 3.43 -14.09 -3.72
C MET A 76 4.19 -15.11 -4.55
N GLY A 77 3.69 -15.36 -5.77
CA GLY A 77 4.39 -16.16 -6.76
C GLY A 77 5.61 -15.43 -7.33
N THR A 78 6.54 -16.21 -7.91
CA THR A 78 7.63 -15.71 -8.77
C THR A 78 7.04 -15.26 -10.11
N ALA A 79 6.25 -14.18 -10.11
CA ALA A 79 5.84 -13.55 -11.34
C ALA A 79 7.11 -12.95 -11.99
N SER A 80 7.74 -13.72 -12.87
CA SER A 80 8.74 -13.22 -13.79
C SER A 80 8.04 -12.19 -14.67
N ILE A 81 8.19 -10.92 -14.33
CA ILE A 81 7.80 -9.82 -15.21
C ILE A 81 8.64 -10.04 -16.47
N PRO A 82 8.03 -10.26 -17.65
CA PRO A 82 8.80 -10.37 -18.88
C PRO A 82 9.57 -9.07 -19.05
N SER A 83 10.90 -9.15 -18.95
CA SER A 83 11.78 -8.02 -19.24
C SER A 83 11.51 -7.61 -20.69
N PRO A 84 11.27 -6.31 -20.97
CA PRO A 84 11.14 -5.88 -22.35
C PRO A 84 12.40 -6.29 -23.11
N PRO A 85 12.27 -6.77 -24.37
CA PRO A 85 13.42 -7.23 -25.13
C PRO A 85 14.47 -6.11 -25.18
N MET A 86 15.70 -6.43 -24.77
CA MET A 86 16.82 -5.51 -24.84
C MET A 86 16.95 -5.03 -26.29
N LYS A 87 16.72 -3.74 -26.50
CA LYS A 87 16.93 -3.11 -27.81
C LYS A 87 18.43 -3.08 -28.08
N PRO A 88 18.90 -3.46 -29.28
CA PRO A 88 20.31 -3.34 -29.63
C PRO A 88 20.76 -1.88 -29.52
N VAL A 89 22.02 -1.65 -29.18
CA VAL A 89 22.63 -0.32 -29.04
C VAL A 89 23.79 -0.16 -30.03
N CYS A 90 24.03 1.06 -30.49
CA CYS A 90 25.12 1.38 -31.40
C CYS A 90 26.48 1.20 -30.70
N PRO A 91 27.40 0.39 -31.24
CA PRO A 91 28.71 0.20 -30.62
C PRO A 91 29.58 1.46 -30.67
N SER A 92 29.28 2.41 -31.57
CA SER A 92 30.06 3.63 -31.72
C SER A 92 29.58 4.78 -30.83
N CYS A 93 28.27 4.90 -30.57
CA CYS A 93 27.73 6.04 -29.80
C CYS A 93 26.75 5.66 -28.67
N GLY A 94 26.39 4.39 -28.52
CA GLY A 94 25.55 3.89 -27.43
C GLY A 94 24.04 4.11 -27.57
N VAL A 95 23.56 4.75 -28.66
CA VAL A 95 22.12 4.99 -28.86
C VAL A 95 21.38 3.68 -29.19
N ASN A 96 20.12 3.57 -28.79
CA ASN A 96 19.25 2.48 -29.19
C ASN A 96 19.07 2.42 -30.72
N ILE A 97 19.25 1.24 -31.28
CA ILE A 97 19.06 0.92 -32.68
C ILE A 97 17.68 0.32 -32.88
N THR A 98 16.98 0.77 -33.91
CA THR A 98 15.85 0.03 -34.49
C THR A 98 16.41 -1.09 -35.39
N PRO A 99 16.09 -2.37 -35.15
CA PRO A 99 16.57 -3.48 -35.97
C PRO A 99 16.26 -3.27 -37.46
N GLY A 100 17.21 -3.62 -38.34
CA GLY A 100 17.05 -3.54 -39.80
C GLY A 100 17.70 -2.33 -40.47
N HIS A 101 18.28 -1.39 -39.72
CA HIS A 101 19.09 -0.32 -40.29
C HIS A 101 20.53 -0.76 -40.57
N LYS A 102 21.07 -0.35 -41.72
CA LYS A 102 22.49 -0.58 -42.10
C LYS A 102 23.44 0.43 -41.44
N PHE A 103 22.92 1.58 -41.01
CA PHE A 103 23.68 2.68 -40.42
C PHE A 103 22.94 3.27 -39.22
N CYS A 104 23.69 3.80 -38.26
CA CYS A 104 23.15 4.49 -37.10
C CYS A 104 22.52 5.82 -37.52
N THR A 105 21.25 6.04 -37.16
CA THR A 105 20.53 7.28 -37.45
C THR A 105 21.03 8.48 -36.64
N SER A 106 21.80 8.24 -35.56
CA SER A 106 22.36 9.30 -34.72
C SER A 106 23.78 9.70 -35.10
N CYS A 107 24.66 8.74 -35.41
CA CYS A 107 26.09 9.03 -35.65
C CYS A 107 26.59 8.63 -37.04
N GLY A 108 25.78 7.95 -37.87
CA GLY A 108 26.15 7.52 -39.21
C GLY A 108 27.10 6.31 -39.28
N ALA A 109 27.51 5.73 -38.15
CA ALA A 109 28.34 4.53 -38.12
C ALA A 109 27.61 3.32 -38.74
N HIS A 110 28.35 2.43 -39.39
CA HIS A 110 27.81 1.17 -39.87
C HIS A 110 27.39 0.28 -38.68
N LEU A 111 26.22 -0.34 -38.77
CA LEU A 111 25.65 -1.21 -37.72
C LEU A 111 25.91 -2.69 -38.00
#